data_AF-A0A6P2T7T6-F1
#
_entry.id   AF-A0A6P2T7T6-F1
#
_cell.length_a   1.000
_cell.length_b   1.000
_cell.length_c   1.000
_cell.angle_alpha   90.00
_cell.angle_beta   90.00
_cell.angle_gamma   90.00
#
_symmetry.space_group_name_H-M   'P 1'
#
loop_
_entity.id
_entity.type
_entity.pdbx_description
1 polymer ?
#
loop_
_entity_poly.entity_id
_entity_poly.type
_entity_poly.pdbx_seq_one_letter_code
_entity_poly.pdbx_strand_id
1 'polypeptide(L)'
;MSPRAGDILVIFETAMSRNRENVVWPSRNGTWSRGFFDYYQTGDDPEWDVEYDYDTFMWCSTGHPTMEAACTAWRGSNPGGMNSYDTPSVETDRLDTMAEKYAAAQTVAKQRS
;
A
#
# COMPACT_ATOMS: atom_id res chain seq x y z
N MET A 1 15.04 42.77 22.65
CA MET A 1 15.11 42.97 21.19
C MET A 1 15.24 41.59 20.56
N SER A 2 14.12 41.03 20.11
CA SER A 2 14.05 39.69 19.52
C SER A 2 14.52 39.70 18.08
N PRO A 3 15.18 38.64 17.61
CA PRO A 3 14.89 38.05 16.32
C PRO A 3 13.87 36.92 16.49
N ARG A 4 12.87 36.94 15.60
CA ARG A 4 11.69 36.07 15.59
C ARG A 4 12.02 34.69 15.01
N ALA A 5 11.34 33.68 15.54
CA ALA A 5 11.13 32.40 14.86
C ALA A 5 10.50 32.66 13.49
N GLY A 6 11.13 32.15 12.44
CA GLY A 6 10.68 32.28 11.06
C GLY A 6 11.25 31.12 10.26
N ASP A 7 10.39 30.13 10.07
CA ASP A 7 10.35 29.21 8.94
C ASP A 7 11.53 28.25 8.76
N ILE A 8 11.52 27.20 9.58
CA ILE A 8 12.00 25.89 9.11
C ILE A 8 11.05 25.50 7.98
N LEU A 9 11.52 25.70 6.75
CA LEU A 9 10.96 25.10 5.55
C LEU A 9 11.11 23.58 5.72
N VAL A 10 10.12 22.95 6.35
CA VAL A 10 9.89 21.52 6.19
C VAL A 10 9.61 21.38 4.71
N ILE A 11 10.60 20.88 3.98
CA ILE A 11 10.37 20.32 2.66
C ILE A 11 9.43 19.16 2.96
N PHE A 12 8.13 19.41 2.89
CA PHE A 12 7.16 18.36 2.69
C PHE A 12 7.65 17.72 1.42
N GLU A 13 8.28 16.55 1.54
CA GLU A 13 8.42 15.63 0.42
C GLU A 13 7.05 15.65 -0.25
N THR A 14 7.05 16.27 -1.43
CA THR A 14 5.89 16.37 -2.27
C THR A 14 5.31 14.97 -2.27
N ALA A 15 4.05 14.86 -1.86
CA ALA A 15 3.24 13.70 -2.10
C ALA A 15 3.09 13.58 -3.62
N MET A 16 4.19 13.23 -4.30
CA MET A 16 4.20 12.83 -5.69
C MET A 16 3.17 11.72 -5.74
N SER A 17 2.19 11.89 -6.61
CA SER A 17 1.23 10.89 -7.01
C SER A 17 2.00 9.75 -7.67
N ARG A 18 2.84 9.02 -6.93
CA ARG A 18 3.45 7.79 -7.44
C ARG A 18 2.27 6.93 -7.82
N ASN A 19 2.11 6.69 -9.11
CA ASN A 19 1.16 5.73 -9.62
C ASN A 19 1.49 4.43 -8.88
N ARG A 20 0.59 4.03 -7.98
CA ARG A 20 0.73 2.80 -7.21
C ARG A 20 -0.47 1.96 -7.55
N GLU A 21 -0.22 0.77 -8.06
CA GLU A 21 -1.27 -0.20 -8.29
C GLU A 21 -1.65 -0.86 -6.96
N ASN A 22 -2.95 -0.87 -6.69
CA ASN A 22 -3.49 -1.45 -5.49
C ASN A 22 -4.57 -2.47 -5.81
N VAL A 23 -4.77 -3.38 -4.88
CA VAL A 23 -5.84 -4.38 -4.94
C VAL A 23 -6.64 -4.36 -3.65
N VAL A 24 -7.96 -4.50 -3.78
CA VAL A 24 -8.89 -4.67 -2.66
C VAL A 24 -9.64 -5.98 -2.87
N TRP A 25 -9.66 -6.86 -1.87
CA TRP A 25 -10.26 -8.19 -2.03
C TRP A 25 -10.96 -8.69 -0.76
N PRO A 26 -11.99 -9.53 -0.90
CA PRO A 26 -12.59 -10.28 0.20
C PRO A 26 -11.81 -11.58 0.46
N SER A 27 -11.55 -11.87 1.72
CA SER A 27 -11.01 -13.14 2.20
C SER A 27 -12.15 -14.11 2.53
N ARG A 28 -11.89 -15.43 2.51
CA ARG A 28 -12.91 -16.46 2.82
C ARG A 28 -13.49 -16.38 4.23
N ASN A 29 -12.78 -15.74 5.15
CA ASN A 29 -13.23 -15.50 6.52
C ASN A 29 -14.27 -14.36 6.62
N GLY A 30 -14.69 -13.77 5.50
CA GLY A 30 -15.67 -12.68 5.47
C GLY A 30 -15.10 -11.29 5.74
N THR A 31 -13.79 -11.15 5.81
CA THR A 31 -13.11 -9.85 5.95
C THR A 31 -12.61 -9.34 4.61
N TRP A 32 -12.27 -8.06 4.57
CA TRP A 32 -11.71 -7.37 3.42
C TRP A 32 -10.29 -6.94 3.70
N SER A 33 -9.50 -6.89 2.64
CA SER A 33 -8.08 -6.55 2.68
C SER A 33 -7.75 -5.58 1.54
N ARG A 34 -6.73 -4.74 1.77
CA ARG A 34 -6.16 -3.84 0.76
C ARG A 34 -4.65 -3.97 0.76
N GLY A 35 -4.08 -4.08 -0.43
CA GLY A 35 -2.64 -4.21 -0.67
C GLY A 35 -2.19 -3.28 -1.78
N PHE A 36 -0.96 -2.78 -1.67
CA PHE A 36 -0.24 -2.08 -2.73
C PHE A 36 0.95 -2.93 -3.13
N PHE A 37 1.03 -3.26 -4.41
CA PHE A 37 2.12 -4.06 -4.96
C PHE A 37 3.45 -3.33 -4.80
N ASP A 38 4.51 -4.11 -4.61
CA ASP A 38 5.84 -3.54 -4.67
C ASP A 38 6.15 -3.08 -6.11
N TYR A 39 7.08 -2.15 -6.25
CA TYR A 39 7.41 -1.59 -7.56
C TYR A 39 8.88 -1.23 -7.62
N TYR A 40 9.44 -1.33 -8.83
CA TYR A 40 10.78 -0.84 -9.12
C TYR A 40 10.73 0.15 -10.27
N GLN A 41 11.54 1.19 -10.16
CA GLN A 41 11.68 2.21 -11.18
C GLN A 41 12.51 1.66 -12.35
N THR A 42 11.99 1.78 -13.57
CA THR A 42 12.60 1.27 -14.80
C THR A 42 13.13 2.37 -15.71
N GLY A 43 12.78 3.63 -15.46
CA GLY A 43 13.19 4.78 -16.27
C GLY A 43 13.37 6.06 -15.45
N ASP A 44 13.41 7.20 -16.14
CA ASP A 44 13.73 8.49 -15.52
C ASP A 44 12.51 9.15 -14.87
N ASP A 45 11.28 8.76 -15.24
CA ASP A 45 10.05 9.24 -14.63
C ASP A 45 9.56 8.28 -13.53
N PRO A 46 9.74 8.62 -12.24
CA PRO A 46 9.35 7.76 -11.12
C PRO A 46 7.82 7.62 -10.94
N GLU A 47 7.01 8.34 -11.72
CA GLU A 47 5.55 8.24 -11.71
C GLU A 47 5.01 7.30 -12.81
N TRP A 48 5.73 7.15 -13.91
CA TRP A 48 5.26 6.40 -15.08
C TRP A 48 6.16 5.23 -15.47
N ASP A 49 7.47 5.37 -15.27
CA ASP A 49 8.44 4.31 -15.56
C ASP A 49 8.62 3.42 -14.32
N VAL A 50 7.53 2.78 -13.93
CA VAL A 50 7.51 1.81 -12.82
C VAL A 50 6.94 0.48 -13.31
N GLU A 51 7.60 -0.60 -12.93
CA GLU A 51 7.10 -1.96 -13.09
C GLU A 51 6.71 -2.51 -11.71
N TYR A 52 5.60 -3.24 -11.67
CA TYR A 52 5.07 -3.79 -10.42
C TYR A 52 5.49 -5.24 -10.23
N ASP A 53 5.92 -5.54 -9.01
CA ASP A 53 6.06 -6.92 -8.55
C ASP A 53 4.72 -7.38 -7.98
N TYR A 54 3.99 -8.16 -8.79
CA TYR A 54 2.70 -8.72 -8.40
C TYR A 54 2.81 -9.88 -7.40
N ASP A 55 4.02 -10.30 -7.01
CA ASP A 55 4.27 -11.36 -6.02
C ASP A 55 4.54 -10.82 -4.61
N THR A 56 4.75 -9.51 -4.44
CA THR A 56 5.00 -8.89 -3.14
C THR A 56 4.20 -7.62 -2.92
N PHE A 57 4.04 -7.24 -1.65
CA PHE A 57 3.37 -6.01 -1.25
C PHE A 57 4.35 -5.06 -0.58
N MET A 58 4.37 -3.79 -1.01
CA MET A 58 5.03 -2.72 -0.27
C MET A 58 4.21 -2.28 0.96
N TRP A 59 2.88 -2.49 0.90
CA TRP A 59 1.96 -2.18 1.98
C TRP A 59 0.76 -3.11 1.93
N CYS A 60 0.29 -3.59 3.08
CA CYS A 60 -0.92 -4.38 3.17
C CYS A 60 -1.66 -4.12 4.49
N SER A 61 -2.98 -4.10 4.43
CA SER A 61 -3.88 -4.00 5.58
C SER A 61 -5.06 -4.96 5.42
N THR A 62 -5.26 -5.82 6.41
CA THR A 62 -6.20 -6.96 6.36
C THR A 62 -7.21 -6.93 7.51
N GLY A 63 -8.30 -7.69 7.39
CA GLY A 63 -9.24 -7.92 8.49
C GLY A 63 -10.33 -6.86 8.63
N HIS A 64 -10.62 -6.12 7.56
CA HIS A 64 -11.65 -5.07 7.57
C HIS A 64 -13.05 -5.68 7.45
N PRO A 65 -14.07 -5.09 8.09
CA PRO A 65 -15.44 -5.61 8.01
C PRO A 65 -16.10 -5.34 6.65
N THR A 66 -15.65 -4.32 5.92
CA THR A 66 -16.20 -3.94 4.61
C THR A 66 -15.10 -3.49 3.65
N MET A 67 -15.42 -3.51 2.35
CA MET A 67 -14.54 -2.99 1.29
C MET A 67 -14.18 -1.52 1.54
N GLU A 68 -15.15 -0.70 1.95
CA GLU A 68 -14.92 0.73 2.22
C GLU A 68 -13.95 0.94 3.37
N ALA A 69 -14.07 0.14 4.45
CA ALA A 69 -13.12 0.19 5.55
C ALA A 69 -11.70 -0.17 5.10
N ALA A 70 -11.55 -1.18 4.24
CA ALA A 70 -10.26 -1.54 3.64
C ALA A 70 -9.71 -0.42 2.74
N CYS A 71 -10.57 0.24 1.95
CA CYS A 71 -10.21 1.40 1.14
C CYS A 71 -9.73 2.57 2.01
N THR A 72 -10.47 2.92 3.07
CA THR A 72 -10.13 4.03 3.98
C THR A 72 -8.88 3.76 4.83
N ALA A 73 -8.44 2.49 4.96
CA ALA A 73 -7.23 2.16 5.70
C ALA A 73 -5.96 2.80 5.12
N TRP A 74 -5.95 3.10 3.81
CA TRP A 74 -4.85 3.81 3.17
C TRP A 74 -5.00 5.33 3.35
N ARG A 75 -3.96 5.95 3.92
CA ARG A 75 -3.88 7.41 4.13
C ARG A 75 -2.86 8.10 3.23
N GLY A 76 -2.26 7.39 2.27
CA GLY A 76 -1.29 7.96 1.35
C GLY A 76 -1.91 8.46 0.05
N SER A 77 -1.06 8.72 -0.96
CA SER A 77 -1.48 9.27 -2.26
C SER A 77 -2.50 8.38 -2.98
N ASN A 78 -3.32 8.99 -3.85
CA ASN A 78 -4.26 8.25 -4.68
C ASN A 78 -3.52 7.19 -5.52
N PRO A 79 -4.04 5.95 -5.57
CA PRO A 79 -3.52 4.94 -6.48
C PRO A 79 -3.75 5.42 -7.92
N GLY A 80 -2.81 5.12 -8.83
CA GLY A 80 -3.04 5.38 -10.25
C GLY A 80 -3.76 4.22 -10.95
N GLY A 81 -3.94 3.08 -10.26
CA GLY A 81 -4.84 1.99 -10.65
C GLY A 81 -5.35 1.20 -9.43
N MET A 82 -6.62 0.79 -9.47
CA MET A 82 -7.24 -0.04 -8.43
C MET A 82 -7.92 -1.25 -9.05
N ASN A 83 -7.42 -2.44 -8.72
CA ASN A 83 -8.11 -3.70 -8.97
C ASN A 83 -8.99 -4.06 -7.76
N SER A 84 -10.18 -4.61 -7.99
CA SER A 84 -11.05 -5.06 -6.92
C SER A 84 -11.71 -6.39 -7.26
N TYR A 85 -11.75 -7.28 -6.29
CA TYR A 85 -12.53 -8.52 -6.36
C TYR A 85 -13.82 -8.36 -5.55
N ASP A 86 -14.93 -8.88 -6.07
CA ASP A 86 -16.24 -8.87 -5.41
C ASP A 86 -16.50 -10.14 -4.58
N THR A 87 -15.86 -11.26 -4.92
CA THR A 87 -16.08 -12.56 -4.30
C THR A 87 -14.77 -13.32 -4.03
N PRO A 88 -14.70 -14.14 -2.96
CA PRO A 88 -13.52 -14.97 -2.70
C PRO A 88 -13.28 -15.98 -3.82
N SER A 89 -12.04 -16.03 -4.31
CA SER A 89 -11.58 -16.89 -5.39
C SER A 89 -10.16 -17.40 -5.13
N VAL A 90 -9.65 -18.24 -6.03
CA VAL A 90 -8.24 -18.71 -5.97
C VAL A 90 -7.26 -17.52 -5.97
N GLU A 91 -7.61 -16.44 -6.66
CA GLU A 91 -6.76 -15.26 -6.73
C GLU A 91 -6.76 -14.49 -5.40
N THR A 92 -7.92 -14.36 -4.75
CA THR A 92 -7.97 -13.74 -3.41
C THR A 92 -7.27 -14.60 -2.36
N ASP A 93 -7.29 -15.93 -2.50
CA ASP A 93 -6.54 -16.86 -1.63
C ASP A 93 -5.01 -16.66 -1.80
N ARG A 94 -4.55 -16.38 -3.04
CA ARG A 94 -3.16 -15.99 -3.32
C ARG A 94 -2.82 -14.64 -2.66
N LEU A 95 -3.70 -13.65 -2.74
CA LEU A 95 -3.51 -12.34 -2.09
C LEU A 95 -3.49 -12.45 -0.56
N ASP A 96 -4.31 -13.33 0.03
CA ASP A 96 -4.26 -13.65 1.47
C ASP A 96 -2.87 -14.21 1.85
N THR A 97 -2.35 -15.15 1.06
CA THR A 97 -1.00 -15.71 1.26
C THR A 97 0.09 -14.62 1.17
N MET A 98 -0.06 -13.67 0.24
CA MET A 98 0.88 -12.54 0.12
C MET A 98 0.80 -11.61 1.33
N ALA A 99 -0.40 -11.32 1.82
CA ALA A 99 -0.61 -10.50 3.00
C ALA A 99 0.01 -11.13 4.26
N GLU A 100 -0.10 -12.45 4.41
CA GLU A 100 0.55 -13.19 5.50
C GLU A 100 2.08 -13.06 5.45
N LYS A 101 2.67 -13.22 4.25
CA LYS A 101 4.13 -13.02 4.06
C LYS A 101 4.56 -11.60 4.42
N TYR A 102 3.78 -10.60 4.01
CA TYR A 102 4.04 -9.21 4.36
C TYR A 102 3.99 -8.99 5.88
N ALA A 103 2.95 -9.48 6.56
CA ALA A 103 2.81 -9.36 8.01
C ALA A 103 3.96 -10.04 8.77
N ALA A 104 4.40 -11.21 8.29
CA ALA A 104 5.57 -11.90 8.84
C ALA A 104 6.86 -11.07 8.66
N ALA A 105 7.08 -10.49 7.48
CA ALA A 105 8.24 -9.65 7.21
C ALA A 105 8.29 -8.40 8.10
N GLN A 106 7.14 -7.73 8.31
CA GLN A 106 7.02 -6.58 9.21
C GLN A 106 7.32 -6.95 10.67
N THR A 107 6.87 -8.13 11.11
CA THR A 107 7.14 -8.63 12.46
C THR A 107 8.65 -8.84 12.67
N VAL A 108 9.34 -9.42 11.70
CA VAL A 108 10.79 -9.63 11.75
C VAL A 108 11.55 -8.30 11.73
N ALA A 109 11.15 -7.34 10.90
CA ALA A 109 11.78 -6.02 10.84
C ALA A 109 11.68 -5.29 12.20
N LYS A 110 10.50 -5.32 12.83
CA LYS A 110 10.27 -4.72 14.15
C LYS A 110 11.08 -5.39 15.28
N GLN A 111 11.39 -6.68 15.16
CA GLN A 111 12.23 -7.38 16.15
C GLN A 111 13.73 -7.06 16.01
N ARG A 112 14.14 -6.49 14.87
CA ARG A 112 15.55 -6.15 14.55
C ARG A 112 15.88 -4.67 14.75
N SER A 113 14.86 -3.82 14.91
CA SER A 113 14.97 -2.39 15.24
C SER A 113 15.02 -2.17 16.75
#